data_AF-A0A9Q0Y620-F1
#
_entry.id   AF-A0A9Q0Y620-F1
#
_cell.length_a   1.000
_cell.length_b   1.000
_cell.length_c   1.000
_cell.angle_alpha   90.00
_cell.angle_beta   90.00
_cell.angle_gamma   90.00
#
_symmetry.space_group_name_H-M   'P 1'
#
loop_
_entity.id
_entity.type
_entity.pdbx_description
1 polymer ?
#
loop_
_entity_poly.entity_id
_entity_poly.type
_entity_poly.pdbx_seq_one_letter_code
_entity_poly.pdbx_strand_id
1 'polypeptide(L)'
;DTAISLVDYVVIYYLRHCDKEAGTDKSVFPLPEPQDLFQASQVKFEDLIKDLRKLNRDLEVCEKQMKVVFRDSPEEHLQPFKDKLEDFFLKAVEEHKTEENHLESVHKCFEETVGYFGIKLKSGEKEIMPNYVFTVWYEFCSDFKTIWKRESKNISKERLKVAQQSVSKITAEKKVETKKINPTSSLKERLRQKEASVTTS
;
A
#
# COMPACT_ATOMS: atom_id res chain seq x y z
N ASP A 1 -18.73 20.38 25.64
CA ASP A 1 -17.26 20.40 25.51
C ASP A 1 -16.69 19.08 26.01
N THR A 2 -15.53 18.71 25.47
CA THR A 2 -14.69 17.51 25.67
C THR A 2 -15.10 16.19 24.99
N ALA A 3 -14.36 15.80 23.93
CA ALA A 3 -13.91 14.42 23.65
C ALA A 3 -13.03 14.36 22.38
N ILE A 4 -11.98 15.18 22.26
CA ILE A 4 -10.94 14.99 21.24
C ILE A 4 -9.91 14.05 21.86
N SER A 5 -9.67 12.88 21.28
CA SER A 5 -8.61 11.98 21.76
C SER A 5 -7.22 12.56 21.47
N LEU A 6 -6.18 12.02 22.10
CA LEU A 6 -4.82 12.42 21.79
C LEU A 6 -4.47 12.20 20.31
N VAL A 7 -4.94 11.08 19.72
CA VAL A 7 -4.70 10.78 18.30
C VAL A 7 -5.43 11.80 17.42
N ASP A 8 -6.68 12.15 17.77
CA ASP A 8 -7.41 13.22 17.07
C ASP A 8 -6.61 14.53 17.08
N TYR A 9 -6.10 14.93 18.25
CA TYR A 9 -5.31 16.14 18.39
C TYR A 9 -4.04 16.10 17.52
N VAL A 10 -3.28 15.00 17.57
CA VAL A 10 -2.04 14.85 16.78
C VAL A 10 -2.32 14.95 15.28
N VAL A 11 -3.38 14.29 14.79
CA VAL A 11 -3.76 14.33 13.37
C VAL A 11 -4.19 15.74 12.95
N ILE A 12 -5.02 16.41 13.76
CA ILE A 12 -5.45 17.79 13.52
C ILE A 12 -4.23 18.71 13.50
N TYR A 13 -3.31 18.57 14.45
CA TYR A 13 -2.10 19.37 14.53
C TYR A 13 -1.23 19.16 13.28
N TYR A 14 -0.97 17.92 12.89
CA TYR A 14 -0.23 17.58 11.68
C TYR A 14 -0.84 18.23 10.43
N LEU A 15 -2.16 18.07 10.23
CA LEU A 15 -2.83 18.63 9.07
C LEU A 15 -2.81 20.16 9.04
N ARG A 16 -2.90 20.83 10.19
CA ARG A 16 -2.96 22.29 10.25
C ARG A 16 -1.59 22.97 10.21
N HIS A 17 -0.53 22.29 10.63
CA HIS A 17 0.79 22.92 10.83
C HIS A 17 1.91 22.27 10.02
N CYS A 18 1.80 20.99 9.66
CA CYS A 18 2.85 20.27 8.94
C CYS A 18 2.48 20.09 7.46
N ASP A 19 1.23 19.73 7.16
CA ASP A 19 0.77 19.52 5.79
C ASP A 19 0.26 20.81 5.15
N LYS A 20 1.11 21.41 4.30
CA LYS A 20 0.77 22.65 3.56
C LYS A 20 -0.37 22.46 2.56
N GLU A 21 -0.57 21.25 2.08
CA GLU A 21 -1.58 20.90 1.08
C GLU A 21 -2.85 20.31 1.73
N ALA A 22 -2.97 20.37 3.06
CA ALA A 22 -4.09 19.80 3.80
C ALA A 22 -5.46 20.22 3.24
N GLY A 23 -6.34 19.23 3.13
CA GLY A 23 -7.67 19.40 2.56
C GLY A 23 -7.69 19.62 1.03
N THR A 24 -6.61 19.29 0.33
CA THR A 24 -6.57 19.19 -1.14
C THR A 24 -6.27 17.76 -1.58
N ASP A 25 -6.39 17.51 -2.88
CA ASP A 25 -5.97 16.28 -3.55
C ASP A 25 -4.46 16.03 -3.52
N LYS A 26 -3.66 17.06 -3.19
CA LYS A 26 -2.19 16.95 -3.05
C LYS A 26 -1.73 16.56 -1.64
N SER A 27 -2.63 16.52 -0.67
CA SER A 27 -2.35 16.05 0.69
C SER A 27 -2.10 14.55 0.67
N VAL A 28 -0.94 14.12 1.17
CA VAL A 28 -0.52 12.71 1.21
C VAL A 28 -0.56 12.20 2.64
N PHE A 29 -1.07 10.98 2.81
CA PHE A 29 -1.09 10.31 4.11
C PHE A 29 0.35 10.09 4.62
N PRO A 30 0.72 10.53 5.84
CA PRO A 30 2.12 10.60 6.27
C PRO A 30 2.70 9.31 6.87
N LEU A 31 1.88 8.28 7.06
CA LEU A 31 2.29 7.02 7.71
C LEU A 31 2.23 5.87 6.70
N PRO A 32 2.85 4.71 7.01
CA PRO A 32 2.72 3.52 6.17
C PRO A 32 1.25 3.13 5.99
N GLU A 33 0.93 2.60 4.81
CA GLU A 33 -0.41 2.13 4.51
C GLU A 33 -0.81 1.00 5.47
N PRO A 34 -1.98 1.09 6.14
CA PRO A 34 -2.39 0.06 7.09
C PRO A 34 -2.44 -1.33 6.46
N GLN A 35 -2.82 -1.43 5.18
CA GLN A 35 -2.90 -2.73 4.51
C GLN A 35 -1.54 -3.43 4.39
N ASP A 36 -0.48 -2.68 4.12
CA ASP A 36 0.88 -3.23 4.00
C ASP A 36 1.37 -3.73 5.35
N LEU A 37 1.08 -2.99 6.43
CA LEU A 37 1.38 -3.40 7.80
C LEU A 37 0.59 -4.65 8.21
N PHE A 38 -0.69 -4.73 7.82
CA PHE A 38 -1.49 -5.93 8.05
C PHE A 38 -0.87 -7.15 7.36
N GLN A 39 -0.48 -7.03 6.10
CA GLN A 39 0.20 -8.11 5.37
C GLN A 39 1.52 -8.51 6.03
N ALA A 40 2.36 -7.53 6.38
CA ALA A 40 3.61 -7.77 7.08
C ALA A 40 3.39 -8.48 8.44
N SER A 41 2.29 -8.18 9.14
CA SER A 41 1.93 -8.84 10.40
C SER A 41 1.60 -10.33 10.26
N GLN A 42 1.27 -10.80 9.05
CA GLN A 42 0.98 -12.20 8.77
C GLN A 42 2.22 -13.01 8.38
N VAL A 43 3.36 -12.35 8.17
CA VAL A 43 4.61 -13.01 7.79
C VAL A 43 5.14 -13.85 8.95
N LYS A 44 5.54 -15.08 8.62
CA LYS A 44 6.19 -16.01 9.53
C LYS A 44 7.50 -16.47 8.91
N PHE A 45 8.61 -15.91 9.40
CA PHE A 45 9.94 -16.25 8.89
C PHE A 45 10.25 -17.74 9.00
N GLU A 46 9.82 -18.41 10.08
CA GLU A 46 10.02 -19.86 10.24
C GLU A 46 9.41 -20.67 9.10
N ASP A 47 8.19 -20.32 8.68
CA ASP A 47 7.50 -20.99 7.58
C ASP A 47 8.24 -20.76 6.25
N LEU A 48 8.67 -19.52 5.98
CA LEU A 48 9.46 -19.17 4.79
C LEU A 48 10.80 -19.93 4.74
N ILE A 49 11.53 -19.97 5.85
CA ILE A 49 12.80 -20.70 5.98
C ILE A 49 12.58 -22.20 5.76
N LYS A 50 11.45 -22.75 6.25
CA LYS A 50 11.11 -24.16 6.06
C LYS A 50 10.78 -24.46 4.59
N ASP A 51 10.01 -23.59 3.94
CA ASP A 51 9.61 -23.75 2.55
C ASP A 51 10.81 -23.62 1.60
N LEU A 52 11.73 -22.66 1.83
CA LEU A 52 12.97 -22.56 1.05
C LEU A 52 13.89 -23.78 1.22
N ARG A 53 14.02 -24.30 2.44
CA ARG A 53 14.77 -25.54 2.68
C ARG A 53 14.13 -26.74 2.00
N LYS A 54 12.80 -26.80 1.96
CA LYS A 54 12.08 -27.85 1.24
C LYS A 54 12.33 -27.73 -0.27
N LEU A 55 12.21 -26.53 -0.82
CA LEU A 55 12.47 -26.27 -2.24
C LEU A 55 13.89 -26.70 -2.64
N ASN A 56 14.91 -26.36 -1.84
CA ASN A 56 16.28 -26.81 -2.11
C ASN A 56 16.40 -28.35 -2.14
N ARG A 57 15.77 -29.06 -1.20
CA ARG A 57 15.78 -30.53 -1.17
C ARG A 57 15.08 -31.11 -2.39
N ASP A 58 13.95 -30.53 -2.79
CA ASP A 58 13.21 -30.98 -3.97
C ASP A 58 14.06 -30.76 -5.24
N LEU A 59 14.78 -29.64 -5.35
CA LEU A 59 15.76 -29.39 -6.42
C LEU A 59 16.89 -30.42 -6.42
N GLU A 60 17.50 -30.73 -5.28
CA GLU A 60 18.55 -31.75 -5.16
C GLU A 60 18.06 -33.14 -5.58
N VAL A 61 16.82 -33.50 -5.26
CA VAL A 61 16.20 -34.77 -5.66
C VAL A 61 16.00 -34.79 -7.18
N CYS A 62 15.46 -33.71 -7.75
CA CYS A 62 15.28 -33.58 -9.20
C CYS A 62 16.63 -33.63 -9.94
N GLU A 63 17.68 -33.01 -9.41
CA GLU A 63 19.00 -33.00 -10.03
C GLU A 63 19.61 -34.41 -10.06
N LYS A 64 19.42 -35.19 -9.00
CA LYS A 64 19.83 -36.61 -8.97
C LYS A 64 19.07 -37.43 -10.01
N GLN A 65 17.77 -37.21 -10.17
CA GLN A 65 16.96 -37.88 -11.19
C GLN A 65 17.38 -37.49 -12.61
N MET A 66 17.69 -36.21 -12.84
CA MET A 66 18.26 -35.73 -14.11
C MET A 66 19.54 -36.49 -14.46
N LYS A 67 20.48 -36.59 -13.52
CA LYS A 67 21.75 -37.30 -13.72
C LYS A 67 21.54 -38.78 -14.06
N VAL A 68 20.51 -39.41 -13.50
CA VAL A 68 20.11 -40.79 -13.85
C VAL A 68 19.62 -40.85 -15.29
N VAL A 69 18.71 -39.96 -15.71
CA VAL A 69 18.21 -39.93 -17.09
C VAL A 69 19.34 -39.69 -18.10
N PHE A 70 20.27 -38.79 -17.79
CA PHE A 70 21.41 -38.49 -18.66
C PHE A 70 22.35 -39.68 -18.83
N ARG A 71 22.50 -40.50 -17.80
CA ARG A 71 23.36 -41.69 -17.82
C ARG A 71 22.69 -42.86 -18.54
N ASP A 72 21.39 -43.07 -18.29
CA ASP A 72 20.70 -44.31 -18.67
C ASP A 72 20.01 -44.22 -20.04
N SER A 73 19.94 -43.03 -20.65
CA SER A 73 19.26 -42.81 -21.93
C SER A 73 20.25 -42.76 -23.11
N PRO A 74 19.91 -43.29 -24.30
CA PRO A 74 20.71 -43.14 -25.51
C PRO A 74 20.81 -41.67 -25.96
N GLU A 75 21.97 -41.26 -26.48
CA GLU A 75 22.26 -39.88 -26.89
C GLU A 75 21.24 -39.34 -27.92
N GLU A 76 20.79 -40.19 -28.84
CA GLU A 76 19.79 -39.87 -29.87
C GLU A 76 18.38 -39.54 -29.30
N HIS A 77 18.13 -39.83 -28.02
CA HIS A 77 16.87 -39.55 -27.33
C HIS A 77 17.00 -38.52 -26.20
N LEU A 78 18.20 -38.02 -25.92
CA LEU A 78 18.42 -37.06 -24.83
C LEU A 78 17.87 -35.67 -25.14
N GLN A 79 17.89 -35.28 -26.42
CA GLN A 79 17.41 -33.96 -26.81
C GLN A 79 15.93 -33.99 -27.19
N PRO A 80 15.16 -32.95 -26.83
CA PRO A 80 15.57 -31.67 -26.25
C PRO A 80 15.55 -31.64 -24.70
N PHE A 81 15.37 -32.79 -24.05
CA PHE A 81 15.14 -32.87 -22.60
C PHE A 81 16.35 -32.37 -21.81
N LYS A 82 17.56 -32.80 -22.21
CA LYS A 82 18.81 -32.41 -21.55
C LYS A 82 19.00 -30.89 -21.53
N ASP A 83 18.97 -30.25 -22.70
CA ASP A 83 19.21 -28.80 -22.78
C ASP A 83 18.18 -28.02 -21.97
N LYS A 84 16.89 -28.35 -22.10
CA LYS A 84 15.83 -27.66 -21.37
C LYS A 84 15.95 -27.83 -19.86
N LEU A 85 16.38 -29.00 -19.41
CA LEU A 85 16.48 -29.30 -17.99
C LEU A 85 17.74 -28.69 -17.37
N GLU A 86 18.87 -28.67 -18.08
CA GLU A 86 20.06 -27.94 -17.68
C GLU A 86 19.76 -26.43 -17.56
N ASP A 87 19.06 -25.85 -18.55
CA ASP A 87 18.64 -24.45 -18.53
C ASP A 87 17.69 -24.13 -17.36
N PHE A 88 16.80 -25.07 -17.02
CA PHE A 88 15.94 -24.99 -15.84
C PHE A 88 16.74 -24.99 -14.54
N PHE A 89 17.70 -25.91 -14.36
CA PHE A 89 18.48 -25.99 -13.13
C PHE A 89 19.36 -24.78 -12.91
N LEU A 90 19.98 -24.24 -13.97
CA LEU A 90 20.75 -23.00 -13.88
C LEU A 90 19.91 -21.87 -13.31
N LYS A 91 18.69 -21.67 -13.84
CA LYS A 91 17.76 -20.63 -13.38
C LYS A 91 17.24 -20.91 -11.97
N ALA A 92 16.81 -22.14 -11.71
CA ALA A 92 16.22 -22.51 -10.43
C ALA A 92 17.20 -22.36 -9.25
N VAL A 93 18.47 -22.71 -9.44
CA VAL A 93 19.51 -22.54 -8.41
C VAL A 93 19.83 -21.07 -8.19
N GLU A 94 19.89 -20.25 -9.24
CA GLU A 94 20.11 -18.81 -9.13
C GLU A 94 18.94 -18.10 -8.42
N GLU A 95 17.71 -18.42 -8.81
CA GLU A 95 16.49 -17.89 -8.19
C GLU A 95 16.39 -18.30 -6.71
N HIS A 96 16.65 -19.58 -6.40
CA HIS A 96 16.64 -20.08 -5.02
C HIS A 96 17.66 -19.35 -4.14
N LYS A 97 18.90 -19.19 -4.62
CA LYS A 97 19.94 -18.43 -3.91
C LYS A 97 19.55 -16.96 -3.73
N THR A 98 18.93 -16.36 -4.74
CA THR A 98 18.48 -14.96 -4.67
C THR A 98 17.41 -14.81 -3.59
N GLU A 99 16.46 -15.72 -3.52
CA GLU A 99 15.39 -15.70 -2.53
C GLU A 99 15.91 -15.96 -1.12
N GLU A 100 16.88 -16.86 -0.94
CA GLU A 100 17.56 -17.06 0.36
C GLU A 100 18.24 -15.78 0.86
N ASN A 101 19.00 -15.10 -0.01
CA ASN A 101 19.64 -13.84 0.33
C ASN A 101 18.61 -12.74 0.64
N HIS A 102 17.50 -12.71 -0.10
CA HIS A 102 16.42 -11.76 0.15
C HIS A 102 15.79 -11.99 1.53
N LEU A 103 15.49 -13.24 1.87
CA LEU A 103 14.93 -13.61 3.16
C LEU A 103 15.86 -13.23 4.32
N GLU A 104 17.16 -13.51 4.20
CA GLU A 104 18.16 -13.11 5.19
C GLU A 104 18.22 -11.57 5.36
N SER A 105 18.23 -10.84 4.24
CA SER A 105 18.24 -9.37 4.27
C SER A 105 16.98 -8.79 4.90
N VAL A 106 15.80 -9.34 4.60
CA VAL A 106 14.52 -8.87 5.16
C VAL A 106 14.44 -9.19 6.65
N HIS A 107 14.88 -10.38 7.07
CA HIS A 107 14.93 -10.77 8.47
C HIS A 107 15.84 -9.82 9.27
N LYS A 108 17.04 -9.52 8.75
CA LYS A 108 17.94 -8.54 9.36
C LYS A 108 17.34 -7.13 9.46
N CYS A 109 16.72 -6.64 8.38
CA CYS A 109 16.03 -5.33 8.41
C CYS A 109 14.91 -5.29 9.48
N PHE A 110 14.21 -6.41 9.68
CA PHE A 110 13.21 -6.53 10.71
C PHE A 110 13.83 -6.47 12.13
N GLU A 111 14.93 -7.16 12.37
CA GLU A 111 15.67 -7.09 13.64
C GLU A 111 16.17 -5.67 13.93
N GLU A 112 16.70 -4.98 12.93
CA GLU A 112 17.13 -3.57 13.04
C GLU A 112 15.95 -2.65 13.39
N THR A 113 14.79 -2.89 12.78
CA THR A 113 13.54 -2.14 13.08
C THR A 113 13.08 -2.37 14.51
N VAL A 114 13.09 -3.63 14.96
CA VAL A 114 12.79 -4.03 16.34
C VAL A 114 13.73 -3.33 17.33
N GLY A 115 15.03 -3.31 17.02
CA GLY A 115 16.06 -2.64 17.82
C GLY A 115 15.87 -1.12 17.87
N TYR A 116 15.58 -0.49 16.73
CA TYR A 116 15.34 0.96 16.64
C TYR A 116 14.17 1.42 17.50
N PHE A 117 13.07 0.67 17.53
CA PHE A 117 11.91 0.97 18.38
C PHE A 117 12.05 0.47 19.83
N GLY A 118 13.17 -0.15 20.18
CA GLY A 118 13.43 -0.65 21.53
C GLY A 118 12.44 -1.71 22.00
N ILE A 119 11.87 -2.48 21.06
CA ILE A 119 10.89 -3.52 21.37
C ILE A 119 11.62 -4.67 22.06
N LYS A 120 11.16 -5.03 23.26
CA LYS A 120 11.75 -6.10 24.06
C LYS A 120 10.90 -7.36 23.98
N LEU A 121 11.58 -8.50 23.98
CA LEU A 121 10.95 -9.81 24.11
C LEU A 121 10.10 -9.86 25.38
N LYS A 122 8.92 -10.48 25.28
CA LYS A 122 8.14 -10.82 26.47
C LYS A 122 8.78 -12.01 27.19
N SER A 123 8.56 -12.13 28.49
CA SER A 123 9.11 -13.22 29.30
C SER A 123 8.64 -14.57 28.76
N GLY A 124 9.58 -15.38 28.25
CA GLY A 124 9.32 -16.71 27.69
C GLY A 124 9.28 -16.79 26.16
N GLU A 125 9.31 -15.66 25.45
CA GLU A 125 9.44 -15.64 23.98
C GLU A 125 10.90 -15.73 23.56
N LYS A 126 11.18 -16.49 22.50
CA LYS A 126 12.54 -16.68 21.96
C LYS A 126 12.93 -15.63 20.93
N GLU A 127 11.94 -15.09 20.20
CA GLU A 127 12.12 -14.12 19.12
C GLU A 127 10.88 -13.22 19.03
N ILE A 128 11.08 -11.98 18.58
CA ILE A 128 9.98 -11.04 18.33
C ILE A 128 9.39 -11.37 16.98
N MET A 129 8.11 -11.72 16.92
CA MET A 129 7.45 -12.03 15.66
C MET A 129 7.04 -10.74 14.92
N PRO A 130 7.05 -10.74 13.56
CA PRO A 130 6.51 -9.65 12.75
C PRO A 130 5.13 -9.18 13.20
N ASN A 131 4.26 -10.14 13.56
CA ASN A 131 2.92 -9.87 14.07
C ASN A 131 2.91 -8.89 15.26
N TYR A 132 3.79 -9.07 16.25
CA TYR A 132 3.82 -8.24 17.46
C TYR A 132 4.15 -6.78 17.19
N VAL A 133 4.98 -6.53 16.17
CA VAL A 133 5.38 -5.18 15.77
C VAL A 133 4.31 -4.59 14.86
N PHE A 134 3.99 -5.29 13.77
CA PHE A 134 3.20 -4.72 12.69
C PHE A 134 1.71 -4.66 13.01
N THR A 135 1.16 -5.50 13.91
CA THR A 135 -0.24 -5.35 14.35
C THR A 135 -0.45 -4.06 15.13
N VAL A 136 0.48 -3.69 16.03
CA VAL A 136 0.40 -2.44 16.78
C VAL A 136 0.46 -1.23 15.84
N TRP A 137 1.39 -1.26 14.88
CA TRP A 137 1.50 -0.22 13.87
C TRP A 137 0.28 -0.17 12.94
N TYR A 138 -0.26 -1.33 12.55
CA TYR A 138 -1.45 -1.42 11.73
C TYR A 138 -2.64 -0.73 12.40
N GLU A 139 -2.92 -1.06 13.66
CA GLU A 139 -4.01 -0.47 14.44
C GLU A 139 -3.85 1.04 14.55
N PHE A 140 -2.65 1.50 14.94
CA PHE A 140 -2.34 2.93 15.05
C PHE A 140 -2.51 3.67 13.71
N CYS A 141 -1.93 3.15 12.63
CA CYS A 141 -2.03 3.76 11.31
C CYS A 141 -3.47 3.75 10.77
N SER A 142 -4.25 2.72 11.09
CA SER A 142 -5.67 2.62 10.71
C SER A 142 -6.51 3.71 11.38
N ASP A 143 -6.34 3.89 12.70
CA ASP A 143 -7.02 4.93 13.46
C ASP A 143 -6.61 6.33 12.98
N PHE A 144 -5.29 6.56 12.84
CA PHE A 144 -4.75 7.82 12.33
C PHE A 144 -5.32 8.12 10.94
N LYS A 145 -5.34 7.13 10.03
CA LYS A 145 -5.85 7.31 8.66
C LYS A 145 -7.33 7.64 8.62
N THR A 146 -8.13 7.02 9.49
CA THR A 146 -9.56 7.30 9.60
C THR A 146 -9.79 8.75 10.01
N ILE A 147 -9.08 9.22 11.03
CA ILE A 147 -9.15 10.60 11.51
C ILE A 147 -8.62 11.55 10.44
N TRP A 148 -7.48 11.24 9.82
CA TRP A 148 -6.84 12.08 8.79
C TRP A 148 -7.78 12.31 7.60
N LYS A 149 -8.46 11.27 7.12
CA LYS A 149 -9.48 11.41 6.06
C LYS A 149 -10.63 12.32 6.48
N ARG A 150 -11.14 12.15 7.71
CA ARG A 150 -12.24 12.96 8.25
C ARG A 150 -11.83 14.43 8.36
N GLU A 151 -10.67 14.71 8.94
CA GLU A 151 -10.18 16.06 9.16
C GLU A 151 -9.72 16.75 7.88
N SER A 152 -9.07 16.05 6.96
CA SER A 152 -8.78 16.57 5.62
C SER A 152 -10.05 17.03 4.92
N LYS A 153 -11.14 16.24 4.98
CA LYS A 153 -12.45 16.62 4.43
C LYS A 153 -13.05 17.85 5.14
N ASN A 154 -12.86 17.97 6.45
CA ASN A 154 -13.30 19.16 7.20
C ASN A 154 -12.54 20.41 6.73
N ILE A 155 -11.21 20.33 6.60
CA ILE A 155 -10.37 21.41 6.09
C ILE A 155 -10.78 21.79 4.66
N SER A 156 -11.03 20.82 3.77
CA SER A 156 -11.53 21.11 2.42
C SER A 156 -12.83 21.93 2.44
N LYS A 157 -13.78 21.58 3.32
CA LYS A 157 -15.06 22.30 3.47
C LYS A 157 -14.84 23.71 4.02
N GLU A 158 -13.96 23.89 5.00
CA GLU A 158 -13.59 25.20 5.56
C GLU A 158 -13.01 26.10 4.47
N ARG A 159 -12.03 25.60 3.70
CA ARG A 159 -11.42 26.34 2.59
C ARG A 159 -12.44 26.73 1.52
N LEU A 160 -13.36 25.83 1.16
CA LEU A 160 -14.43 26.12 0.21
C LEU A 160 -15.35 27.25 0.71
N LYS A 161 -15.74 27.22 1.99
CA LYS A 161 -16.56 28.29 2.59
C LYS A 161 -15.84 29.64 2.57
N VAL A 162 -14.56 29.67 2.94
CA VAL A 162 -13.73 30.90 2.90
C VAL A 162 -13.62 31.45 1.47
N ALA A 163 -13.39 30.58 0.49
CA ALA A 163 -13.33 30.98 -0.91
C ALA A 163 -14.68 31.55 -1.40
N GLN A 164 -15.80 30.91 -1.06
CA GLN A 164 -17.14 31.40 -1.38
C GLN A 164 -17.42 32.78 -0.76
N GLN A 165 -17.08 32.95 0.52
CA GLN A 165 -17.23 34.24 1.23
C GLN A 165 -16.37 35.34 0.61
N SER A 166 -15.12 35.02 0.23
CA SER A 166 -14.22 35.94 -0.46
C SER A 166 -14.81 36.39 -1.81
N VAL A 167 -15.32 35.45 -2.62
CA VAL A 167 -16.00 35.76 -3.88
C VAL A 167 -17.21 36.66 -3.66
N SER A 168 -18.09 36.33 -2.70
CA SER A 168 -19.27 37.15 -2.38
C SER A 168 -18.93 38.57 -1.94
N LYS A 169 -17.88 38.74 -1.15
CA LYS A 169 -17.40 40.06 -0.72
C LYS A 169 -16.89 40.87 -1.91
N ILE A 170 -16.08 40.27 -2.78
CA ILE A 170 -15.54 40.93 -3.97
C ILE A 170 -16.66 41.35 -4.95
N THR A 171 -17.69 40.51 -5.18
CA THR A 171 -18.81 40.88 -6.06
C THR A 171 -19.69 41.97 -5.46
N ALA A 172 -19.92 41.96 -4.14
CA ALA A 172 -20.64 43.01 -3.45
C ALA A 172 -19.89 44.37 -3.50
N GLU A 173 -18.57 44.36 -3.25
CA GLU A 173 -17.74 45.57 -3.25
C GLU A 173 -17.54 46.16 -4.65
N LYS A 174 -17.37 45.33 -5.68
CA LYS A 174 -17.13 45.80 -7.06
C LYS A 174 -18.41 46.09 -7.85
N LYS A 175 -19.61 45.94 -7.28
CA LYS A 175 -20.90 45.95 -8.01
C LYS A 175 -20.87 45.07 -9.28
N VAL A 176 -20.14 43.95 -9.25
CA VAL A 176 -20.06 43.03 -10.40
C VAL A 176 -21.23 42.06 -10.30
N GLU A 177 -22.13 42.14 -11.28
CA GLU A 177 -23.33 41.30 -11.35
C GLU A 177 -22.95 39.87 -11.77
N THR A 178 -22.70 38.98 -10.81
CA THR A 178 -22.64 37.54 -11.11
C THR A 178 -24.06 37.02 -11.22
N LYS A 179 -24.55 36.86 -12.46
CA LYS A 179 -25.85 36.23 -12.71
C LYS A 179 -25.82 34.81 -12.14
N LYS A 180 -26.70 34.54 -11.15
CA LYS A 180 -27.05 33.17 -10.75
C LYS A 180 -27.62 32.47 -11.98
N ILE A 181 -26.83 31.61 -12.60
CA ILE A 181 -27.31 30.79 -13.71
C ILE A 181 -28.28 29.79 -13.09
N ASN A 182 -29.56 29.90 -13.42
CA ASN A 182 -30.56 28.93 -13.00
C ASN A 182 -30.15 27.56 -13.57
N PRO A 183 -30.01 26.49 -12.77
CA PRO A 183 -29.55 25.19 -13.27
C PRO A 183 -30.40 24.68 -14.43
N THR A 184 -31.70 24.98 -14.43
CA THR A 184 -32.66 24.65 -15.51
C THR A 184 -32.52 25.52 -16.75
N SER A 185 -31.84 26.67 -16.69
CA SER A 185 -31.56 27.55 -17.83
C SER A 185 -30.12 27.43 -18.34
N SER A 186 -29.33 26.49 -17.81
CA SER A 186 -27.95 26.30 -18.21
C SER A 186 -27.86 25.82 -19.66
N LEU A 187 -26.81 26.24 -20.37
CA LEU A 187 -26.56 25.81 -21.76
C LEU A 187 -26.49 24.28 -21.87
N LYS A 188 -25.95 23.60 -20.85
CA LYS A 188 -25.93 22.13 -20.77
C LYS A 188 -27.33 21.52 -20.74
N GLU A 189 -28.23 22.05 -19.91
CA GLU A 189 -29.61 21.54 -19.83
C GLU A 189 -30.40 21.83 -21.11
N ARG A 190 -30.17 22.99 -21.75
CA ARG A 190 -30.76 23.31 -23.05
C ARG A 190 -30.27 22.39 -24.17
N LEU A 191 -28.99 22.05 -24.18
CA LEU A 191 -28.43 21.07 -25.13
C LEU A 191 -29.07 19.69 -24.92
N ARG A 192 -29.18 19.25 -23.67
CA ARG A 192 -29.79 17.96 -23.31
C ARG A 192 -31.27 17.88 -23.67
N GLN A 193 -32.04 18.95 -23.46
CA GLN A 193 -33.44 19.04 -23.90
C GLN A 193 -33.56 19.04 -25.42
N LYS A 194 -32.66 19.72 -26.13
CA LYS A 194 -32.65 19.73 -27.60
C LYS A 194 -32.35 18.34 -28.17
N GLU A 195 -31.36 17.64 -27.61
CA GLU A 195 -31.04 16.25 -27.97
C GLU A 195 -32.21 15.31 -27.70
N ALA A 196 -32.86 15.44 -26.54
CA ALA A 196 -34.06 14.66 -26.21
C ALA A 196 -35.22 14.92 -27.19
N SER A 197 -35.44 16.19 -27.58
CA SER A 197 -36.51 16.55 -28.53
C SER A 197 -36.25 16.09 -29.97
N VAL A 198 -34.99 15.98 -30.39
CA VAL A 198 -34.59 15.47 -31.72
C VAL A 198 -34.73 13.94 -31.80
N THR A 199 -34.70 13.24 -30.68
CA THR A 199 -34.82 11.77 -30.63
C THR A 199 -36.28 11.29 -30.62
N THR A 200 -37.24 12.20 -30.44
CA THR A 200 -38.68 11.91 -30.38
C THR A 200 -39.46 12.37 -31.62
N SER A 201 -38.82 12.45 -32.78
CA SER A 201 -39.48 12.68 -34.09
C SER A 201 -39.07 11.62 -35.10
#